data_AF-A0A0F6T7X5-F1
#
_entry.id   AF-A0A0F6T7X5-F1
#
_cell.length_a   1.000
_cell.length_b   1.000
_cell.length_c   1.000
_cell.angle_alpha   90.00
_cell.angle_beta   90.00
_cell.angle_gamma   90.00
#
_symmetry.space_group_name_H-M   'P 1'
#
loop_
_entity.id
_entity.type
_entity.pdbx_description
1 polymer ?
#
loop_
_entity_poly.entity_id
_entity_poly.type
_entity_poly.pdbx_seq_one_letter_code
_entity_poly.pdbx_strand_id
1 'polypeptide(L)'
;LRAAVKAGTPLGLQARAVMDSGALVSDDIILALVKERIAQPDCAKGFLFDGFPRTLAQADAMKAAGVRLDCVLEIDVPFDAIIERMSGRRLHPASGRTYHIRFNPPRVPG
;
A
#
# COMPACT_ATOMS: atom_id res chain seq x y z
N LEU A 1 -1.93 -6.13 -6.77
CA LEU A 1 -3.24 -6.77 -6.46
C LEU A 1 -4.39 -6.24 -7.34
N ARG A 2 -4.95 -5.05 -7.10
CA ARG A 2 -6.13 -4.54 -7.85
C ARG A 2 -5.95 -4.51 -9.38
N ALA A 3 -4.75 -4.18 -9.86
CA ALA A 3 -4.45 -4.22 -11.29
C ALA A 3 -4.51 -5.63 -11.89
N ALA A 4 -3.94 -6.64 -11.21
CA ALA A 4 -3.99 -8.03 -11.65
C ALA A 4 -5.42 -8.59 -11.65
N VAL A 5 -6.22 -8.22 -10.64
CA VAL A 5 -7.66 -8.52 -10.59
C VAL A 5 -8.40 -7.91 -11.78
N LYS A 6 -8.13 -6.63 -12.09
CA LYS A 6 -8.75 -5.93 -13.23
C LYS A 6 -8.31 -6.51 -14.58
N ALA A 7 -7.05 -6.94 -14.70
CA ALA A 7 -6.51 -7.56 -15.90
C ALA A 7 -6.97 -9.02 -16.08
N GLY A 8 -7.58 -9.63 -15.06
CA GLY A 8 -8.09 -11.00 -15.13
C GLY A 8 -6.98 -12.05 -15.25
N THR A 9 -5.77 -11.78 -14.76
CA THR A 9 -4.70 -12.79 -14.77
C THR A 9 -5.08 -13.98 -13.88
N PRO A 10 -4.56 -15.20 -14.13
CA PRO A 10 -4.87 -16.36 -13.30
C PRO A 10 -4.64 -16.11 -11.79
N LEU A 11 -3.52 -15.47 -11.43
CA LEU A 11 -3.22 -15.06 -10.05
C LEU A 11 -4.18 -13.98 -9.55
N GLY A 12 -4.55 -13.02 -10.40
CA GLY A 12 -5.55 -11.99 -10.07
C GLY A 12 -6.92 -12.58 -9.76
N LEU A 13 -7.36 -13.61 -10.49
CA LEU A 13 -8.63 -14.29 -10.27
C LEU A 13 -8.62 -15.10 -8.96
N GLN A 14 -7.53 -15.81 -8.67
CA GLN A 14 -7.34 -16.51 -7.39
C GLN A 14 -7.40 -15.53 -6.22
N ALA A 15 -6.65 -14.42 -6.32
CA ALA A 15 -6.64 -13.41 -5.27
C ALA A 15 -8.02 -12.75 -5.11
N ARG A 16 -8.75 -12.50 -6.21
CA ARG A 16 -10.13 -11.99 -6.15
C ARG A 16 -11.05 -12.94 -5.40
N ALA A 17 -11.01 -14.25 -5.68
CA ALA A 17 -11.85 -15.23 -4.99
C ALA A 17 -11.62 -15.23 -3.46
N VAL A 18 -10.37 -15.05 -3.02
CA VAL A 18 -10.01 -14.96 -1.60
C VAL A 18 -10.49 -13.64 -0.99
N MET A 19 -10.37 -12.53 -1.73
CA MET A 19 -10.88 -11.23 -1.26
C MET A 19 -12.40 -11.20 -1.17
N ASP A 20 -13.11 -11.80 -2.12
CA ASP A 20 -14.56 -11.85 -2.19
C ASP A 20 -15.16 -12.69 -1.04
N SER A 21 -14.40 -13.67 -0.52
CA SER A 21 -14.79 -14.44 0.67
C SER A 21 -14.47 -13.72 2.00
N GLY A 22 -13.84 -12.54 1.95
CA GLY A 22 -13.42 -11.80 3.12
C GLY A 22 -12.15 -12.35 3.80
N ALA A 23 -11.52 -13.37 3.21
CA ALA A 23 -10.30 -13.95 3.72
C ALA A 23 -9.07 -13.11 3.37
N LEU A 24 -7.99 -13.27 4.15
CA LEU A 24 -6.71 -12.66 3.86
C LEU A 24 -6.04 -13.39 2.70
N VAL A 25 -5.54 -12.62 1.73
CA VAL A 25 -4.72 -13.16 0.63
C VAL A 25 -3.42 -13.70 1.24
N SER A 26 -3.09 -14.95 0.94
CA SER A 26 -1.89 -15.60 1.47
C SER A 26 -0.61 -14.96 0.95
N ASP A 27 0.46 -15.07 1.74
CA ASP A 27 1.77 -14.52 1.40
C ASP A 27 2.29 -15.10 0.07
N ASP A 28 2.05 -16.38 -0.21
CA ASP A 28 2.45 -17.02 -1.47
C ASP A 28 1.80 -16.38 -2.70
N ILE A 29 0.51 -16.06 -2.63
CA ILE A 29 -0.19 -15.38 -3.73
C ILE A 29 0.37 -13.97 -3.90
N ILE A 30 0.64 -13.26 -2.80
CA ILE A 30 1.23 -11.92 -2.85
C ILE A 30 2.63 -11.95 -3.47
N LEU A 31 3.48 -12.91 -3.09
CA LEU A 31 4.83 -13.06 -3.64
C LEU A 31 4.81 -13.39 -5.12
N ALA A 32 3.90 -14.27 -5.57
CA ALA A 32 3.71 -14.58 -6.97
C ALA A 32 3.29 -13.33 -7.77
N LEU A 33 2.35 -12.54 -7.24
CA LEU A 33 1.93 -11.28 -7.83
C LEU A 33 3.06 -10.24 -7.88
N VAL A 34 3.92 -10.19 -6.86
CA VAL A 34 5.09 -9.31 -6.84
C VAL A 34 6.08 -9.71 -7.93
N LYS A 35 6.41 -11.00 -8.05
CA LYS A 35 7.30 -11.51 -9.11
C LYS A 35 6.80 -11.15 -10.50
N GLU A 36 5.52 -11.40 -10.78
CA GLU A 36 4.90 -11.07 -12.07
C GLU A 36 4.93 -9.55 -12.33
N ARG A 37 4.76 -8.73 -11.27
CA ARG A 37 4.74 -7.28 -11.38
C ARG A 37 6.12 -6.68 -11.68
N ILE A 38 7.16 -7.11 -10.98
CA ILE A 38 8.52 -6.57 -11.15
C ILE A 38 9.18 -7.04 -12.45
N ALA A 39 8.66 -8.09 -13.08
CA ALA A 39 9.10 -8.56 -14.39
C ALA A 39 8.58 -7.70 -15.56
N GLN A 40 7.68 -6.74 -15.31
CA GLN A 40 7.13 -5.89 -16.36
C GLN A 40 8.15 -4.85 -16.86
N PRO A 41 8.05 -4.40 -18.12
CA PRO A 41 9.05 -3.51 -18.74
C PRO A 41 9.27 -2.18 -18.01
N ASP A 42 8.25 -1.66 -17.33
CA ASP A 42 8.34 -0.40 -16.58
C ASP A 42 9.19 -0.53 -15.31
N CYS A 43 9.41 -1.74 -14.81
CA CYS A 43 10.30 -2.04 -13.69
C CYS A 43 11.77 -2.24 -14.10
N ALA A 44 12.12 -2.10 -15.39
CA ALA A 44 13.49 -2.31 -15.87
C ALA A 44 14.51 -1.34 -15.24
N LYS A 45 14.08 -0.14 -14.86
CA LYS A 45 14.93 0.86 -14.17
C LYS A 45 14.90 0.74 -12.65
N GLY A 46 14.17 -0.23 -12.11
CA GLY A 46 13.94 -0.42 -10.69
C GLY A 46 12.47 -0.31 -10.31
N PHE A 47 12.21 -0.44 -9.02
CA PHE A 47 10.88 -0.44 -8.42
C PHE A 47 10.94 0.10 -6.99
N LEU A 48 9.82 0.64 -6.51
CA LEU A 48 9.63 1.05 -5.13
C LEU A 48 8.51 0.19 -4.53
N PHE A 49 8.84 -0.54 -3.47
CA PHE A 49 7.81 -1.19 -2.67
C PHE A 49 7.24 -0.20 -1.66
N ASP A 50 5.92 -0.06 -1.64
CA ASP A 50 5.17 0.78 -0.70
C ASP A 50 4.22 -0.10 0.12
N GLY A 51 4.43 -0.14 1.44
CA GLY A 51 3.65 -0.97 2.36
C GLY A 51 3.85 -2.48 2.19
N PHE A 52 4.96 -2.92 1.59
CA PHE A 52 5.40 -4.31 1.46
C PHE A 52 6.94 -4.38 1.50
N PRO A 53 7.56 -5.39 2.10
CA PRO A 53 6.98 -6.42 2.97
C PRO A 53 6.48 -5.84 4.30
N ARG A 54 5.50 -6.49 4.93
CA ARG A 54 4.94 -6.12 6.25
C ARG A 54 5.34 -7.07 7.38
N THR A 55 5.82 -8.25 7.03
CA THR A 55 6.25 -9.27 7.99
C THR A 55 7.66 -9.74 7.64
N LEU A 56 8.37 -10.29 8.63
CA LEU A 56 9.68 -10.90 8.40
C LEU A 56 9.60 -12.05 7.40
N ALA A 57 8.55 -12.88 7.48
CA ALA A 57 8.33 -13.99 6.56
C ALA A 57 8.22 -13.52 5.09
N GLN A 58 7.54 -12.40 4.84
CA GLN A 58 7.48 -11.81 3.50
C GLN A 58 8.84 -11.31 3.04
N ALA A 59 9.62 -10.66 3.91
CA ALA A 59 10.96 -10.20 3.58
C ALA A 59 11.92 -11.35 3.25
N ASP A 60 11.90 -12.42 4.05
CA ASP A 60 12.68 -13.64 3.80
C ASP A 60 12.26 -14.32 2.50
N ALA A 61 10.97 -14.36 2.21
CA ALA A 61 10.47 -14.93 0.97
C ALA A 61 10.82 -14.08 -0.27
N MET A 62 10.86 -12.74 -0.15
CA MET A 62 11.39 -11.86 -1.21
C MET A 62 12.87 -12.14 -1.48
N LYS A 63 13.65 -12.33 -0.41
CA LYS A 63 15.07 -12.67 -0.52
C LYS A 63 15.27 -14.03 -1.19
N ALA A 64 14.52 -15.05 -0.77
CA ALA A 64 14.55 -16.39 -1.38
C ALA A 64 14.07 -16.38 -2.84
N ALA A 65 13.16 -15.47 -3.18
CA ALA A 65 12.68 -15.22 -4.53
C ALA A 65 13.69 -14.51 -5.44
N GLY A 66 14.85 -14.07 -4.92
CA GLY A 66 15.85 -13.34 -5.68
C GLY A 66 15.48 -11.88 -5.98
N VAL A 67 14.50 -11.32 -5.25
CA VAL A 67 14.12 -9.91 -5.38
C VAL A 67 15.22 -9.06 -4.73
N ARG A 68 15.99 -8.36 -5.54
CA ARG A 68 17.07 -7.48 -5.07
C ARG A 68 16.48 -6.15 -4.59
N LEU A 69 16.86 -5.73 -3.39
CA LEU A 69 16.55 -4.42 -2.81
C LEU A 69 17.86 -3.70 -2.52
N ASP A 70 17.97 -2.46 -3.00
CA ASP A 70 19.19 -1.66 -2.82
C ASP A 70 19.20 -0.90 -1.48
N CYS A 71 18.04 -0.48 -1.00
CA CYS A 71 17.91 0.23 0.26
C CYS A 71 16.56 -0.01 0.93
N VAL A 72 16.52 0.26 2.23
CA VAL A 72 15.29 0.37 3.03
C VAL A 72 15.23 1.81 3.51
N LEU A 73 14.15 2.51 3.16
CA LEU A 73 13.94 3.91 3.52
C LEU A 73 12.86 4.00 4.59
N GLU A 74 13.25 4.41 5.79
CA GLU A 74 12.33 4.74 6.86
C GLU A 74 12.05 6.24 6.83
N ILE A 75 10.78 6.61 6.66
CA ILE A 75 10.36 8.01 6.77
C ILE A 75 10.13 8.28 8.26
N ASP A 76 11.19 8.74 8.92
CA ASP A 76 11.14 9.08 10.35
C ASP A 76 10.35 10.37 10.57
N VAL A 77 9.21 10.24 11.24
CA VAL A 77 8.33 11.35 11.61
C VAL A 77 7.90 11.16 13.06
N PRO A 78 8.06 12.17 13.91
CA PRO A 78 7.59 12.13 15.29
C PRO A 78 6.10 11.76 15.41
N PHE A 79 5.77 10.89 16.37
CA PHE A 79 4.40 10.41 16.58
C PHE A 79 3.40 11.52 16.90
N ASP A 80 3.83 12.54 17.64
CA ASP A 80 3.04 13.73 17.95
C ASP A 80 2.66 14.51 16.68
N ALA A 81 3.59 14.68 15.74
CA ALA A 81 3.32 15.29 14.44
C ALA A 81 2.32 14.44 13.62
N ILE A 82 2.42 13.12 13.67
CA ILE A 82 1.46 12.20 13.03
C ILE A 82 0.07 12.37 13.65
N ILE A 83 -0.02 12.38 14.99
CA ILE A 83 -1.28 12.54 15.73
C ILE A 83 -1.90 13.90 15.41
N GLU A 84 -1.13 14.99 15.42
CA GLU A 84 -1.62 16.32 15.07
C GLU A 84 -2.20 16.34 13.64
N ARG A 85 -1.45 15.81 12.68
CA ARG A 85 -1.83 15.76 11.27
C ARG A 85 -3.08 14.94 11.00
N MET A 86 -3.32 13.88 11.79
CA MET A 86 -4.47 12.99 11.62
C MET A 86 -5.70 13.51 12.36
N SER A 87 -5.55 13.87 13.64
CA SER A 87 -6.64 14.32 14.51
C SER A 87 -7.20 15.69 14.11
N GLY A 88 -6.40 16.53 13.45
CA GLY A 88 -6.82 17.83 12.97
C GLY A 88 -7.68 17.82 11.70
N ARG A 89 -7.84 16.67 11.03
CA ARG A 89 -8.62 16.57 9.79
C ARG A 89 -10.11 16.80 10.03
N ARG A 90 -10.75 17.54 9.13
CA ARG A 90 -12.19 17.78 9.08
C ARG A 90 -12.70 17.54 7.66
N LEU A 91 -13.93 17.05 7.56
CA LEU A 91 -14.60 16.73 6.31
C LEU A 91 -16.01 17.30 6.35
N HIS A 92 -16.43 17.98 5.27
CA HIS A 92 -17.85 18.27 5.04
C HIS A 92 -18.45 17.11 4.21
N PRO A 93 -19.24 16.19 4.81
CA PRO A 93 -19.59 14.92 4.18
C PRO A 93 -20.30 15.08 2.84
N ALA A 94 -21.24 16.04 2.73
CA ALA A 94 -22.03 16.22 1.52
C ALA A 94 -21.22 16.74 0.32
N SER A 95 -20.11 17.45 0.54
CA SER A 95 -19.31 18.02 -0.56
C SER A 95 -17.93 17.40 -0.74
N GLY A 96 -17.49 16.55 0.19
CA GLY A 96 -16.12 16.02 0.21
C GLY A 96 -15.01 17.03 0.54
N ARG A 97 -15.30 18.34 0.62
CA ARG A 97 -14.34 19.38 1.06
C ARG A 97 -13.67 19.01 2.38
N THR A 98 -12.36 19.15 2.42
CA THR A 98 -11.51 18.85 3.58
C THR A 98 -10.92 20.13 4.16
N TYR A 99 -10.77 20.15 5.47
CA TYR A 99 -10.12 21.20 6.23
C TYR A 99 -9.19 20.56 7.26
N HIS A 100 -8.30 21.37 7.84
CA HIS A 100 -7.46 20.97 8.96
C HIS A 100 -7.41 22.09 9.97
N ILE A 101 -7.67 21.80 11.25
CA ILE A 101 -7.78 22.83 12.31
C ILE A 101 -6.58 23.78 12.38
N ARG A 102 -5.37 23.29 12.09
CA ARG A 102 -4.13 24.08 12.01
C ARG A 102 -3.69 24.45 10.58
N PHE A 103 -3.53 23.46 9.70
CA PHE A 103 -2.92 23.65 8.37
C PHE A 103 -3.87 24.18 7.28
N ASN A 104 -5.19 24.11 7.48
CA ASN A 104 -6.19 24.64 6.55
C ASN A 104 -7.52 24.89 7.29
N PRO A 105 -7.56 25.87 8.21
CA PRO A 105 -8.72 26.05 9.10
C PRO A 105 -9.96 26.51 8.31
N PRO A 106 -11.17 26.06 8.69
CA PRO A 106 -12.39 26.65 8.17
C PRO A 106 -12.52 28.09 8.65
N ARG A 107 -13.25 28.93 7.89
CA ARG A 107 -13.48 30.33 8.27
C ARG A 107 -14.19 30.50 9.61
N VAL A 108 -15.08 29.56 9.93
CA VAL A 108 -15.79 29.51 11.21
C VAL A 108 -15.41 28.19 11.88
N PRO A 109 -14.89 28.22 13.12
CA PRO A 109 -14.65 27.01 13.91
C PRO A 109 -15.95 26.23 14.13
N GLY A 110 -15.86 24.91 14.12
CA GLY A 110 -16.97 23.99 14.40
C GLY A 110 -16.52 22.84 15.28
#